data_AF-A0A3P7LIG3-F1
#
_entry.id   AF-A0A3P7LIG3-F1
#
_cell.length_a   1.000
_cell.length_b   1.000
_cell.length_c   1.000
_cell.angle_alpha   90.00
_cell.angle_beta   90.00
_cell.angle_gamma   90.00
#
_symmetry.space_group_name_H-M   'P 1'
#
loop_
_entity.id
_entity.type
_entity.pdbx_description
1 polymer ?
#
loop_
_entity_poly.entity_id
_entity_poly.type
_entity_poly.pdbx_seq_one_letter_code
_entity_poly.pdbx_strand_id
1 'polypeptide(L)'
;MNNLYSAMSMISALQVECIYRLRHTWAGLGHRERSAYRRLEELFGQQDNCRLLREHTAAMRLPGIPYLGLYLSDLAYTNVAHPRINGQPTTVWVTKLNAIVDAIAHFQQSRFRECLTAAPPSPCVLFCSASFCCLPARFPFLQ
;
A
#
# COMPACT_ATOMS: atom_id res chain seq x y z
N MET A 1 4.59 -10.21 8.28
CA MET A 1 3.34 -9.94 7.54
C MET A 1 3.71 -9.10 6.32
N ASN A 2 3.45 -9.58 5.10
CA ASN A 2 3.89 -8.93 3.86
C ASN A 2 2.85 -7.90 3.37
N ASN A 3 2.54 -6.90 4.19
CA ASN A 3 1.61 -5.83 3.83
C ASN A 3 2.38 -4.59 3.37
N LEU A 4 2.76 -4.58 2.08
CA LEU A 4 3.52 -3.48 1.48
C LEU A 4 2.68 -2.22 1.32
N TYR A 5 1.36 -2.35 1.15
CA TYR A 5 0.47 -1.20 1.04
C TYR A 5 0.52 -0.34 2.30
N SER A 6 0.31 -0.95 3.47
CA SER A 6 0.37 -0.22 4.75
C SER A 6 1.78 0.25 5.08
N ALA A 7 2.80 -0.56 4.78
CA ALA A 7 4.20 -0.16 4.97
C ALA A 7 4.55 1.10 4.16
N MET A 8 4.18 1.16 2.89
CA MET A 8 4.36 2.34 2.04
C MET A 8 3.61 3.55 2.57
N SER A 9 2.38 3.37 3.08
CA SER A 9 1.59 4.45 3.69
C SER A 9 2.30 5.04 4.91
N MET A 10 2.83 4.18 5.80
CA MET A 10 3.57 4.62 6.98
C MET A 10 4.86 5.37 6.60
N ILE A 11 5.64 4.85 5.65
CA ILE A 11 6.89 5.49 5.21
C ILE A 11 6.60 6.83 4.54
N SER A 12 5.60 6.89 3.65
CA SER A 12 5.17 8.14 3.02
C SER A 12 4.72 9.17 4.05
N ALA A 13 3.99 8.76 5.09
CA ALA A 13 3.56 9.65 6.16
C ALA A 13 4.74 10.23 6.95
N LEU A 14 5.74 9.40 7.28
CA LEU A 14 6.96 9.84 7.98
C LEU A 14 7.81 10.83 7.16
N GLN A 15 7.74 10.74 5.82
CA GLN A 15 8.42 11.64 4.89
C GLN A 15 7.67 12.95 4.63
N VAL A 16 6.44 13.11 5.15
CA VAL A 16 5.73 14.40 5.06
C VAL A 16 6.51 15.45 5.87
N GLU A 17 6.67 16.64 5.28
CA GLU A 17 7.49 17.74 5.82
C GLU A 17 7.16 18.10 7.28
N CYS A 18 5.90 17.97 7.71
CA CYS A 18 5.50 18.23 9.09
C CYS A 18 6.10 17.27 10.11
N ILE A 19 6.42 16.03 9.70
CA ILE A 19 7.07 15.01 10.52
C ILE A 19 8.57 14.99 10.24
N TYR A 20 8.98 15.05 8.97
CA TYR A 20 10.38 14.93 8.56
C TYR A 20 11.30 15.99 9.20
N ARG A 21 10.82 17.24 9.36
CA ARG A 21 11.62 18.33 9.95
C ARG A 21 11.83 18.25 11.46
N LEU A 22 11.19 17.32 12.17
CA LEU A 22 11.23 17.19 13.63
C LEU A 22 12.57 16.64 14.13
N ARG A 23 13.65 17.43 13.99
CA ARG A 23 15.03 17.00 14.24
C ARG A 23 15.23 16.36 15.61
N HIS A 24 14.61 16.89 16.67
CA HIS A 24 14.73 16.34 18.02
C HIS A 24 14.09 14.95 18.15
N THR A 25 12.93 14.72 17.53
CA THR A 25 12.25 13.42 17.52
C THR A 25 13.09 12.38 16.77
N TRP A 26 13.60 12.74 15.59
CA TRP A 26 14.50 11.88 14.81
C TRP A 26 15.83 11.63 15.53
N ALA A 27 16.35 12.63 16.25
CA ALA A 27 17.55 12.53 17.10
C ALA A 27 17.35 11.56 18.29
N GLY A 28 16.12 11.42 18.79
CA GLY A 28 15.77 10.51 19.88
C GLY A 28 15.63 9.03 19.49
N LEU A 29 15.57 8.70 18.20
CA LEU A 29 15.47 7.31 17.75
C LEU A 29 16.75 6.52 18.02
N GLY A 30 16.60 5.29 18.50
CA GLY A 30 17.69 4.34 18.65
C GLY A 30 18.28 3.88 17.32
N HIS A 31 19.43 3.21 17.38
CA HIS A 31 20.14 2.74 16.18
C HIS A 31 19.34 1.69 15.40
N ARG A 32 18.59 0.82 16.09
CA ARG A 32 17.78 -0.23 15.48
C ARG A 32 16.64 0.37 14.67
N GLU A 33 15.91 1.31 15.24
CA GLU A 33 14.77 1.99 14.63
C GLU A 33 15.21 2.81 13.42
N ARG A 34 16.32 3.55 13.53
CA ARG A 34 16.90 4.29 12.40
C ARG A 34 17.31 3.37 11.26
N SER A 35 17.94 2.24 11.58
CA SER A 35 18.34 1.25 10.57
C SER A 35 17.13 0.63 9.87
N ALA A 36 16.08 0.28 10.64
CA ALA A 36 14.83 -0.21 10.08
C ALA A 36 14.15 0.81 9.16
N TYR A 37 14.08 2.08 9.58
CA TYR A 37 13.54 3.16 8.75
C TYR A 37 14.32 3.31 7.44
N ARG A 38 15.67 3.35 7.48
CA ARG A 38 16.50 3.47 6.27
C ARG A 38 16.30 2.32 5.28
N ARG A 39 16.20 1.09 5.76
CA ARG A 39 15.93 -0.08 4.90
C ARG A 39 14.57 0.01 4.22
N LEU A 40 13.55 0.50 4.94
CA LEU A 40 12.23 0.69 4.36
C LEU A 40 12.22 1.85 3.37
N GLU A 41 12.87 2.97 3.69
CA GLU A 41 13.06 4.10 2.78
C GLU A 41 13.75 3.70 1.47
N GLU A 42 14.78 2.87 1.54
CA GLU A 42 15.45 2.29 0.37
C GLU A 42 14.53 1.36 -0.43
N LEU A 43 13.86 0.42 0.24
CA LEU A 43 12.95 -0.53 -0.41
C LEU A 43 11.80 0.17 -1.16
N PHE A 44 11.24 1.22 -0.55
CA PHE A 44 10.12 1.99 -1.10
C PHE A 44 10.56 3.21 -1.94
N GLY A 45 11.87 3.35 -2.21
CA GLY A 45 12.41 4.41 -3.04
C GLY A 45 11.88 4.36 -4.48
N GLN A 46 11.74 5.52 -5.11
CA GLN A 46 11.24 5.64 -6.49
C GLN A 46 12.32 5.46 -7.58
N GLN A 47 13.52 5.05 -7.21
CA GLN A 47 14.64 4.87 -8.13
C GLN A 47 14.36 3.71 -9.11
N ASP A 48 14.81 3.87 -10.37
CA ASP A 48 14.64 2.88 -11.45
C ASP A 48 13.20 2.33 -11.57
N ASN A 49 12.20 3.20 -11.54
CA ASN A 49 10.78 2.81 -11.56
C ASN A 49 10.41 1.87 -10.41
N CYS A 50 10.86 2.21 -9.19
CA CYS A 50 10.63 1.44 -7.97
C CYS A 50 11.15 0.00 -8.07
N ARG A 51 12.33 -0.20 -8.68
CA ARG A 51 12.90 -1.52 -8.99
C ARG A 51 12.94 -2.46 -7.79
N LEU A 52 13.45 -2.00 -6.66
CA LEU A 52 13.56 -2.81 -5.43
C LEU A 52 12.20 -3.27 -4.91
N LEU A 53 11.21 -2.37 -4.92
CA LEU A 53 9.85 -2.71 -4.52
C LEU A 53 9.21 -3.73 -5.48
N ARG A 54 9.47 -3.60 -6.79
CA ARG A 54 8.99 -4.53 -7.82
C ARG A 54 9.62 -5.92 -7.64
N GLU A 55 10.93 -5.99 -7.47
CA GLU A 55 11.66 -7.24 -7.20
C GLU A 55 11.14 -7.91 -5.93
N HIS A 56 10.96 -7.14 -4.85
CA HIS A 56 10.43 -7.66 -3.59
C HIS A 56 8.98 -8.14 -3.72
N THR A 57 8.13 -7.42 -4.46
CA THR A 57 6.74 -7.81 -4.71
C THR A 57 6.67 -9.10 -5.56
N ALA A 58 7.55 -9.26 -6.55
CA ALA A 58 7.63 -10.46 -7.38
C ALA A 58 8.11 -11.70 -6.61
N ALA A 59 9.02 -11.52 -5.64
CA ALA A 59 9.51 -12.59 -4.77
C ALA A 59 8.53 -12.93 -3.62
N MET A 60 7.49 -12.13 -3.42
CA MET A 60 6.55 -12.29 -2.30
C MET A 60 5.66 -13.52 -2.49
N ARG A 61 5.54 -14.31 -1.43
CA ARG A 61 4.57 -15.41 -1.34
C ARG A 61 3.31 -14.97 -0.59
N LEU A 62 2.16 -15.53 -0.96
CA LEU A 62 0.91 -15.35 -0.23
C LEU A 62 1.02 -15.91 1.20
N PRO A 63 0.37 -15.30 2.21
CA PRO A 63 -0.48 -14.11 2.11
C PRO A 63 0.32 -12.80 2.03
N GLY A 64 -0.09 -11.89 1.14
CA GLY A 64 0.60 -10.62 0.92
C GLY A 64 -0.29 -9.55 0.30
N ILE A 65 -0.12 -8.30 0.73
CA ILE A 65 -0.84 -7.13 0.20
C ILE A 65 0.18 -6.27 -0.57
N PRO A 66 0.18 -6.30 -1.91
CA PRO A 66 1.13 -5.53 -2.69
C PRO A 66 0.78 -4.03 -2.67
N TYR A 67 1.77 -3.17 -2.95
CA TYR A 67 1.51 -1.75 -3.12
C TYR A 67 0.86 -1.48 -4.48
N LEU A 68 -0.43 -1.16 -4.47
CA LEU A 68 -1.24 -1.01 -5.69
C LEU A 68 -0.73 0.10 -6.64
N GLY A 69 -0.04 1.11 -6.11
CA GLY A 69 0.52 2.20 -6.91
C GLY A 69 1.46 1.75 -8.03
N LEU A 70 2.15 0.61 -7.86
CA LEU A 70 2.99 0.02 -8.92
C LEU A 70 2.16 -0.37 -10.14
N TYR A 71 1.06 -1.10 -9.91
CA TYR A 71 0.19 -1.59 -10.97
C TYR A 71 -0.60 -0.45 -11.60
N LEU A 72 -1.06 0.53 -10.81
CA LEU A 72 -1.74 1.72 -11.35
C LEU A 72 -0.83 2.51 -12.30
N SER A 73 0.45 2.63 -11.95
CA SER A 73 1.45 3.28 -12.81
C SER A 73 1.67 2.48 -14.10
N ASP A 74 1.72 1.15 -14.02
CA ASP A 74 1.85 0.28 -15.20
C ASP A 74 0.62 0.35 -16.12
N LEU A 75 -0.59 0.46 -15.55
CA LEU A 75 -1.83 0.69 -16.30
C LEU A 75 -1.78 2.03 -17.04
N ALA A 76 -1.41 3.10 -16.34
CA ALA A 76 -1.31 4.44 -16.93
C ALA A 76 -0.27 4.47 -18.06
N TYR A 77 0.92 3.90 -17.83
CA TYR A 77 1.97 3.80 -18.85
C TYR A 77 1.53 2.97 -20.06
N THR A 78 0.87 1.83 -19.83
CA THR A 78 0.34 0.98 -20.91
C THR A 78 -0.67 1.73 -21.76
N ASN A 79 -1.53 2.53 -21.14
CA ASN A 79 -2.54 3.33 -21.85
C ASN A 79 -1.92 4.43 -22.73
N VAL A 80 -0.82 5.05 -22.28
CA VAL A 80 -0.11 6.08 -23.05
C VAL A 80 0.75 5.46 -24.16
N ALA A 81 1.45 4.37 -23.86
CA ALA A 81 2.37 3.73 -24.81
C ALA A 81 1.65 2.91 -25.91
N HIS A 82 0.44 2.41 -25.64
CA HIS A 82 -0.34 1.60 -26.57
C HIS A 82 -1.78 2.13 -26.66
N PRO A 83 -1.99 3.32 -27.25
CA PRO A 83 -3.32 3.91 -27.33
C PRO A 83 -4.27 3.04 -28.15
N ARG A 84 -5.56 3.16 -27.86
CA ARG A 84 -6.62 2.46 -28.60
C ARG A 84 -6.73 3.05 -30.01
N ILE A 85 -6.80 2.19 -31.02
CA ILE A 85 -6.96 2.60 -32.42
C ILE A 85 -8.45 2.55 -32.74
N ASN A 86 -9.04 3.67 -33.15
CA ASN A 86 -10.50 3.78 -33.40
C ASN A 86 -11.35 3.35 -32.19
N GLY A 87 -10.87 3.62 -30.97
CA GLY A 87 -11.52 3.18 -29.73
C GLY A 87 -11.34 1.68 -29.40
N GLN A 88 -10.76 0.90 -30.29
CA GLN A 88 -10.53 -0.53 -30.10
C GLN A 88 -9.17 -0.81 -29.44
N PRO A 89 -9.11 -1.74 -28.47
CA PRO A 89 -7.86 -2.10 -27.83
C PRO A 89 -6.99 -2.93 -28.78
N THR A 90 -5.69 -2.65 -28.81
CA THR A 90 -4.73 -3.47 -29.56
C THR A 90 -4.43 -4.76 -28.81
N THR A 91 -3.97 -5.80 -29.51
CA THR A 91 -3.55 -7.06 -28.89
C THR A 91 -2.50 -6.83 -27.81
N VAL A 92 -1.51 -5.97 -28.07
CA VAL A 92 -0.45 -5.65 -27.11
C VAL A 92 -1.01 -5.00 -25.83
N TRP A 93 -1.98 -4.09 -25.97
CA TRP A 93 -2.65 -3.47 -24.84
C TRP A 93 -3.39 -4.51 -23.99
N VAL A 94 -4.15 -5.40 -24.63
CA VAL A 94 -4.90 -6.47 -23.93
C VAL A 94 -3.94 -7.42 -23.21
N THR A 95 -2.87 -7.85 -23.86
CA THR A 95 -1.88 -8.75 -23.24
C THR A 95 -1.22 -8.13 -22.02
N LYS A 96 -0.80 -6.86 -22.09
CA LYS A 96 -0.17 -6.16 -20.96
C LYS A 96 -1.15 -5.94 -19.80
N LEU A 97 -2.40 -5.59 -20.10
CA LEU A 97 -3.42 -5.45 -19.07
C LEU A 97 -3.73 -6.76 -18.36
N ASN A 98 -3.89 -7.84 -19.12
CA ASN A 98 -4.17 -9.15 -18.53
C ASN A 98 -3.04 -9.56 -17.58
N ALA A 99 -1.78 -9.35 -17.94
CA ALA A 99 -0.65 -9.63 -17.05
C ALA A 99 -0.73 -8.86 -15.72
N ILE A 100 -1.19 -7.61 -15.74
CA ILE A 100 -1.38 -6.79 -14.52
C ILE A 100 -2.57 -7.31 -13.70
N VAL A 101 -3.70 -7.59 -14.36
CA VAL A 101 -4.91 -8.10 -13.71
C VAL A 101 -4.66 -9.46 -13.07
N ASP A 102 -3.96 -10.35 -13.76
CA ASP A 102 -3.60 -11.68 -13.28
C ASP A 102 -2.69 -11.60 -12.04
N ALA A 103 -1.72 -10.68 -12.05
CA ALA A 103 -0.87 -10.43 -10.88
C ALA A 103 -1.70 -9.95 -9.68
N ILE A 104 -2.63 -9.02 -9.87
CA ILE A 104 -3.52 -8.54 -8.80
C ILE A 104 -4.43 -9.67 -8.29
N ALA A 105 -5.02 -10.45 -9.20
CA ALA A 105 -5.88 -11.58 -8.89
C ALA A 105 -5.14 -12.66 -8.08
N HIS A 106 -3.86 -12.90 -8.37
CA HIS A 106 -3.01 -13.79 -7.56
C HIS A 106 -2.94 -13.34 -6.09
N PHE A 107 -2.68 -12.05 -5.83
CA PHE A 107 -2.61 -11.54 -4.46
C PHE A 107 -3.95 -11.57 -3.73
N GLN A 108 -5.07 -11.43 -4.44
CA GLN A 108 -6.43 -11.52 -3.89
C GLN A 108 -6.77 -12.91 -3.33
N GLN A 109 -6.03 -13.96 -3.71
CA GLN A 109 -6.18 -15.30 -3.15
C GLN A 109 -5.62 -15.42 -1.72
N SER A 110 -4.95 -14.39 -1.21
CA SER A 110 -4.42 -14.35 0.17
C SER A 110 -5.51 -14.51 1.22
N ARG A 111 -5.38 -15.52 2.09
CA ARG A 111 -6.26 -15.72 3.25
C ARG A 111 -5.71 -15.05 4.51
N PHE A 112 -6.07 -13.79 4.75
CA PHE A 112 -5.61 -13.05 5.93
C PHE A 112 -6.31 -13.48 7.23
N ARG A 113 -7.53 -13.98 7.16
CA ARG A 113 -8.35 -14.34 8.34
C ARG A 113 -7.70 -15.44 9.17
N GLU A 114 -7.14 -16.46 8.53
CA GLU A 114 -6.47 -17.59 9.20
C GLU A 114 -5.12 -17.18 9.82
N CYS A 115 -4.46 -16.15 9.27
CA CYS A 115 -3.18 -15.65 9.76
C CYS A 115 -3.33 -14.68 10.95
N LEU A 116 -4.49 -14.03 11.09
CA LEU A 116 -4.73 -13.00 12.13
C LEU A 116 -5.42 -13.56 13.38
N THR A 117 -6.06 -14.72 13.32
CA THR A 117 -6.76 -15.36 14.47
C THR A 117 -5.83 -16.03 15.48
N ALA A 118 -4.52 -16.03 15.26
CA ALA A 118 -3.54 -16.52 16.23
C ALA A 118 -3.31 -15.55 17.41
N ALA A 119 -3.87 -14.33 17.37
CA ALA A 119 -3.83 -13.40 18.49
C ALA A 119 -5.15 -13.47 19.29
N PRO A 120 -5.12 -13.71 20.62
CA PRO A 120 -6.32 -13.54 21.45
C PRO A 120 -6.83 -12.10 21.32
N PRO A 121 -8.15 -11.87 21.41
CA PRO A 121 -8.71 -10.54 21.23
C PRO A 121 -8.11 -9.57 22.26
N SER A 122 -7.37 -8.57 21.79
CA SER A 122 -6.95 -7.46 22.63
C SER A 122 -8.20 -6.67 23.08
N PRO A 123 -8.34 -6.33 24.36
CA PRO A 123 -9.55 -5.70 24.91
C PRO A 123 -9.90 -4.33 24.27
N CYS A 124 -8.97 -3.71 23.55
CA CYS A 124 -9.19 -2.42 22.87
C CYS A 124 -10.19 -2.47 21.70
N VAL A 125 -10.39 -3.63 21.04
CA VAL A 125 -11.31 -3.72 19.87
C VAL A 125 -12.77 -3.72 20.30
N LEU A 126 -13.08 -4.22 21.50
CA LEU A 126 -14.45 -4.24 22.05
C LEU A 126 -14.97 -2.84 22.41
N PHE A 127 -14.08 -1.87 22.70
CA PHE A 127 -14.49 -0.52 23.07
C PHE A 127 -14.94 0.33 21.87
N CYS A 128 -14.42 0.07 20.67
CA CYS A 128 -14.70 0.90 19.50
C CYS A 128 -16.05 0.56 18.83
N SER A 129 -16.54 -0.68 18.95
CA SER A 129 -17.85 -1.07 18.42
C SER A 129 -19.04 -0.52 19.23
N ALA A 130 -18.83 -0.11 20.48
CA ALA A 130 -19.91 0.41 21.32
C ALA A 130 -20.20 1.91 21.10
N SER A 131 -19.25 2.71 20.58
CA SER A 131 -19.43 4.16 20.43
C SER A 131 -19.87 4.63 19.04
N PHE A 132 -19.79 3.79 18.00
CA PHE A 132 -20.16 4.21 16.63
C PHE A 132 -21.59 3.82 16.20
N CYS A 133 -22.33 3.05 17.00
CA CYS A 133 -23.70 2.65 16.66
C CYS A 133 -24.79 3.61 17.16
N CYS A 134 -24.43 4.69 17.87
CA CYS A 134 -25.38 5.66 18.42
C CYS A 134 -24.93 7.11 18.14
N LEU A 135 -24.86 7.51 16.86
CA LEU A 135 -25.01 8.93 16.53
C LEU A 135 -26.04 9.08 15.40
N PRO A 136 -27.25 9.60 15.69
CA PRO A 136 -28.26 9.83 14.67
C PRO A 136 -27.86 11.02 13.78
N ALA A 137 -28.10 10.86 12.48
CA ALA A 137 -27.93 11.90 11.48
C ALA A 137 -28.75 13.15 11.84
N ARG A 138 -28.06 14.29 12.03
CA ARG A 138 -28.63 15.64 11.90
C ARG A 138 -27.50 16.65 11.71
N PHE A 139 -27.30 17.07 10.47
CA PHE A 139 -26.57 18.30 10.13
C PHE A 139 -27.61 19.42 9.95
N PRO A 140 -27.59 20.48 10.78
CA PRO A 140 -28.10 21.78 10.40
C PRO A 140 -26.97 22.82 10.33
N PHE A 141 -27.05 23.63 9.27
CA PHE A 141 -26.69 25.06 9.18
C PHE A 141 -25.24 25.55 9.35
N LEU A 142 -24.76 26.20 8.27
CA LEU A 142 -24.25 27.58 8.20
C LEU A 142 -23.39 28.11 9.36
N GLN A 143 -22.15 28.45 9.00
CA GLN A 143 -21.63 29.81 9.13
C GLN A 143 -20.73 30.13 7.94
#